data_AF-A0A7R9AHR4-F1
#
_entry.id   AF-A0A7R9AHR4-F1
#
_cell.length_a   1.000
_cell.length_b   1.000
_cell.length_c   1.000
_cell.angle_alpha   90.00
_cell.angle_beta   90.00
_cell.angle_gamma   90.00
#
_symmetry.space_group_name_H-M   'P 1'
#
loop_
_entity.id
_entity.type
_entity.pdbx_description
1 polymer ?
#
loop_
_entity_poly.entity_id
_entity_poly.type
_entity_poly.pdbx_seq_one_letter_code
_entity_poly.pdbx_strand_id
1 'polypeptide(L)'
;MGGILPFGCIFIQLFFILNSIWSSQVYYMFGFLFLVFIILLITCSETTILLCYFHLCAEDYHWWWRSFLTSGSTALYLFIYCVHYFFTKLDIKGGISTFLYFGYTFMFVFLFFLLTGTIGFMACFWFVRKIYSVVKVD
;
A
#
# COMPACT_ATOMS: atom_id res chain seq x y z
N MET A 1 -12.08 9.85 -11.06
CA MET A 1 -12.33 10.47 -9.73
C MET A 1 -12.65 9.47 -8.61
N GLY A 2 -12.73 8.15 -8.85
CA GLY A 2 -13.04 7.16 -7.80
C GLY A 2 -11.92 6.80 -6.81
N GLY A 3 -10.74 7.43 -6.90
CA GLY A 3 -9.57 7.07 -6.08
C GLY A 3 -9.53 7.69 -4.68
N ILE A 4 -10.22 8.80 -4.42
CA ILE A 4 -9.98 9.57 -3.18
C ILE A 4 -10.46 8.85 -1.92
N LEU A 5 -11.59 8.14 -2.03
CA LEU A 5 -12.17 7.34 -0.96
C LEU A 5 -11.25 6.17 -0.55
N PRO A 6 -10.75 5.35 -1.49
CA PRO A 6 -9.84 4.27 -1.13
C PRO A 6 -8.49 4.75 -0.61
N PHE A 7 -7.96 5.88 -1.11
CA PHE A 7 -6.74 6.48 -0.56
C PHE A 7 -6.92 6.91 0.90
N GLY A 8 -8.09 7.45 1.28
CA GLY A 8 -8.39 7.81 2.67
C GLY A 8 -8.42 6.59 3.61
N CYS A 9 -9.02 5.47 3.15
CA CYS A 9 -9.07 4.23 3.93
C CYS A 9 -7.68 3.64 4.20
N ILE A 10 -6.81 3.62 3.18
CA ILE A 10 -5.44 3.12 3.31
C ILE A 10 -4.59 4.04 4.21
N PHE A 11 -4.78 5.36 4.12
CA PHE A 11 -4.05 6.34 4.95
C PHE A 11 -4.28 6.12 6.45
N ILE A 12 -5.54 5.89 6.86
CA ILE A 12 -5.88 5.65 8.26
C ILE A 12 -5.18 4.38 8.78
N GLN A 13 -5.16 3.31 7.99
CA GLN A 13 -4.52 2.04 8.37
C GLN A 13 -2.99 2.18 8.50
N LEU A 14 -2.35 2.87 7.56
CA LEU A 14 -0.92 3.17 7.62
C LEU A 14 -0.57 4.01 8.86
N PHE A 15 -1.40 5.00 9.20
CA PHE A 15 -1.23 5.81 10.41
C PHE A 15 -1.27 4.97 11.69
N PHE A 16 -2.20 4.01 11.78
CA PHE A 16 -2.27 3.09 12.92
C PHE A 16 -1.06 2.15 13.00
N ILE A 17 -0.61 1.58 11.88
CA ILE A 17 0.57 0.70 11.83
C ILE A 17 1.81 1.43 12.32
N LEU A 18 2.03 2.65 11.83
CA LEU A 18 3.25 3.41 12.13
C LEU A 18 3.25 3.94 13.56
N ASN A 19 2.15 4.50 14.07
CA ASN A 19 2.08 4.89 15.48
C ASN A 19 2.32 3.71 16.42
N SER A 20 1.84 2.53 16.06
CA SER A 20 2.08 1.31 16.83
C SER A 20 3.59 0.98 16.86
N ILE A 21 4.27 0.93 15.72
CA ILE A 21 5.71 0.59 15.65
C ILE A 21 6.57 1.52 16.54
N TRP A 22 6.24 2.81 16.60
CA TRP A 22 7.07 3.81 17.29
C TRP A 22 6.69 4.10 18.76
N SER A 23 5.47 3.82 19.20
CA SER A 23 4.98 4.19 20.56
C SER A 23 5.33 3.19 21.69
N SER A 24 6.29 2.28 21.50
CA SER A 24 6.78 1.34 22.53
C SER A 24 5.73 0.42 23.21
N GLN A 25 4.49 0.35 22.72
CA GLN A 25 3.45 -0.59 23.20
C GLN A 25 3.56 -1.98 22.54
N VAL A 26 4.79 -2.44 22.29
CA VAL A 26 5.15 -3.55 21.39
C VAL A 26 4.46 -4.88 21.76
N TYR A 27 4.10 -5.06 23.04
CA TYR A 27 3.60 -6.32 23.59
C TYR A 27 2.06 -6.50 23.56
N TYR A 28 1.25 -5.44 23.53
CA TYR A 28 -0.22 -5.53 23.33
C TYR A 28 -0.64 -5.42 21.85
N MET A 29 0.30 -5.12 20.96
CA MET A 29 0.03 -4.65 19.59
C MET A 29 0.29 -5.65 18.48
N PHE A 30 0.97 -6.78 18.70
CA PHE A 30 1.31 -7.69 17.58
C PHE A 30 0.05 -8.23 16.88
N GLY A 31 -0.97 -8.64 17.64
CA GLY A 31 -2.25 -9.10 17.09
C GLY A 31 -3.03 -7.99 16.37
N PHE A 32 -3.07 -6.79 16.94
CA PHE A 32 -3.73 -5.63 16.31
C PHE A 32 -3.01 -5.19 15.02
N LEU A 33 -1.68 -5.12 15.05
CA LEU A 33 -0.86 -4.75 13.90
C LEU A 33 -1.03 -5.75 12.76
N PHE A 34 -1.07 -7.05 13.08
CA PHE A 34 -1.33 -8.10 12.10
C PHE A 34 -2.73 -7.99 11.48
N LEU A 35 -3.74 -7.69 12.29
CA LEU A 35 -5.11 -7.46 11.82
C LEU A 35 -5.17 -6.26 10.86
N VAL A 36 -4.58 -5.12 11.25
CA VAL A 36 -4.54 -3.91 10.39
C VAL A 36 -3.74 -4.18 9.11
N PHE A 37 -2.67 -4.98 9.18
CA PHE A 37 -1.92 -5.40 7.99
C PHE A 37 -2.77 -6.24 7.04
N ILE A 38 -3.59 -7.18 7.54
CA ILE A 38 -4.53 -7.95 6.70
C ILE A 38 -5.56 -7.04 6.04
N ILE A 39 -6.17 -6.11 6.79
CA ILE A 39 -7.13 -5.16 6.23
C ILE A 39 -6.47 -4.30 5.15
N LEU A 40 -5.20 -3.93 5.33
CA LEU A 40 -4.45 -3.19 4.33
C LEU A 40 -4.30 -4.00 3.04
N LEU A 41 -3.98 -5.30 3.12
CA LEU A 41 -3.89 -6.15 1.94
C LEU A 41 -5.24 -6.29 1.21
N ILE A 42 -6.33 -6.47 1.97
CA ILE A 42 -7.68 -6.58 1.41
C ILE A 42 -8.04 -5.27 0.70
N THR A 43 -7.89 -4.13 1.36
CA THR A 43 -8.21 -2.82 0.77
C THR A 43 -7.31 -2.48 -0.41
N CYS A 44 -6.01 -2.79 -0.36
CA CYS A 44 -5.14 -2.65 -1.54
C CYS A 44 -5.64 -3.49 -2.72
N SER A 45 -6.04 -4.75 -2.49
CA SER A 45 -6.56 -5.62 -3.55
C SER A 45 -7.88 -5.12 -4.14
N GLU A 46 -8.84 -4.74 -3.30
CA GLU A 46 -10.16 -4.24 -3.70
C GLU A 46 -10.03 -2.99 -4.56
N THR A 47 -9.19 -2.06 -4.13
CA THR A 47 -9.04 -0.75 -4.78
C THR A 47 -8.34 -0.86 -6.13
N THR A 48 -7.38 -1.78 -6.27
CA THR A 48 -6.81 -2.12 -7.57
C THR A 48 -7.83 -2.77 -8.50
N ILE A 49 -8.67 -3.69 -8.01
CA ILE A 49 -9.70 -4.35 -8.82
C ILE A 49 -10.72 -3.32 -9.32
N LEU A 50 -11.20 -2.44 -8.45
CA LEU A 50 -12.15 -1.38 -8.81
C LEU A 50 -11.60 -0.47 -9.90
N LEU A 51 -10.35 -0.03 -9.77
CA LEU A 51 -9.71 0.82 -10.76
C LEU A 51 -9.45 0.08 -12.08
N CYS A 52 -9.05 -1.19 -12.02
CA CYS A 52 -8.91 -2.04 -13.19
C CYS A 52 -10.25 -2.20 -13.93
N TYR A 53 -11.35 -2.43 -13.20
CA TYR A 53 -12.68 -2.52 -13.77
C TYR A 53 -13.09 -1.23 -14.49
N PHE A 54 -12.89 -0.06 -13.88
CA PHE A 54 -13.17 1.22 -14.54
C PHE A 54 -12.32 1.45 -15.79
N HIS A 55 -11.05 1.02 -15.79
CA HIS A 55 -10.21 1.06 -16.98
C HIS A 55 -10.73 0.14 -18.09
N LEU A 56 -11.17 -1.08 -17.75
CA LEU A 56 -11.79 -1.99 -18.71
C LEU A 56 -13.08 -1.42 -19.30
N CYS A 57 -13.92 -0.77 -18.49
CA CYS A 57 -15.14 -0.08 -18.99
C CYS A 57 -14.83 1.11 -19.89
N ALA A 58 -13.65 1.71 -19.76
CA ALA A 58 -13.18 2.80 -20.62
C ALA A 58 -12.45 2.29 -21.88
N GLU A 59 -12.53 0.98 -22.17
CA GLU A 59 -11.84 0.31 -23.29
C GLU A 59 -10.29 0.41 -23.25
N ASP A 60 -9.73 0.75 -22.09
CA ASP A 60 -8.28 0.84 -21.88
C ASP A 60 -7.71 -0.50 -21.40
N TYR A 61 -7.13 -1.27 -22.32
CA TYR A 61 -6.58 -2.61 -22.03
C TYR A 61 -5.17 -2.60 -21.42
N HIS A 62 -4.56 -1.43 -21.15
CA HIS A 62 -3.23 -1.32 -20.54
C HIS A 62 -3.25 -1.43 -19.00
N TRP A 63 -3.85 -2.51 -18.47
CA TRP A 63 -4.12 -2.66 -17.04
C TRP A 63 -2.94 -3.20 -16.21
N TRP A 64 -1.95 -3.85 -16.83
CA TRP A 64 -0.89 -4.60 -16.12
C TRP A 64 -0.01 -3.70 -15.24
N TRP A 65 0.69 -2.75 -15.85
CA TRP A 65 1.57 -1.82 -15.13
C TRP A 65 0.81 -0.83 -14.26
N ARG A 66 -0.40 -0.43 -14.70
CA ARG A 66 -1.25 0.49 -13.93
C ARG A 66 -1.72 -0.16 -12.63
N SER A 67 -2.18 -1.40 -12.65
CA SER A 67 -2.65 -2.12 -11.44
C SER A 67 -1.53 -2.27 -10.40
N PHE A 68 -0.31 -2.59 -10.85
CA PHE A 68 0.86 -2.67 -9.99
C PHE A 68 1.22 -1.30 -9.38
N LEU A 69 1.30 -0.26 -10.20
CA LEU A 69 1.70 1.08 -9.73
C LEU A 69 0.65 1.69 -8.79
N THR A 70 -0.63 1.37 -8.99
CA THR A 70 -1.72 1.93 -8.20
C THR A 70 -1.71 1.40 -6.76
N SER A 71 -1.55 0.09 -6.56
CA SER A 71 -1.37 -0.49 -5.22
C SER A 71 -0.01 -0.14 -4.62
N GLY A 72 1.07 -0.17 -5.42
CA GLY A 72 2.41 0.20 -4.98
C GLY A 72 2.52 1.64 -4.49
N SER A 73 1.75 2.58 -5.07
CA SER A 73 1.78 4.01 -4.69
C SER A 73 1.57 4.27 -3.19
N THR A 74 0.90 3.35 -2.48
CA THR A 74 0.75 3.36 -1.02
C THR A 74 2.08 3.47 -0.26
N ALA A 75 3.15 2.89 -0.81
CA ALA A 75 4.49 2.96 -0.22
C ALA A 75 5.10 4.37 -0.29
N LEU A 76 4.75 5.17 -1.31
CA LEU A 76 5.20 6.57 -1.39
C LEU A 76 4.61 7.40 -0.25
N TYR A 77 3.34 7.15 0.11
CA TYR A 77 2.73 7.80 1.27
C TYR A 77 3.43 7.40 2.58
N LEU A 78 3.81 6.13 2.72
CA LEU A 78 4.59 5.68 3.87
C LEU A 78 5.96 6.36 3.94
N PHE A 79 6.64 6.54 2.80
CA PHE A 79 7.90 7.27 2.73
C PHE A 79 7.77 8.72 3.18
N ILE A 80 6.80 9.47 2.62
CA ILE A 80 6.56 10.87 3.01
C ILE A 80 6.27 10.98 4.50
N TYR A 81 5.49 10.05 5.05
CA TYR A 81 5.20 10.02 6.48
C TYR A 81 6.46 9.75 7.33
N CYS A 82 7.32 8.82 6.94
CA CYS A 82 8.58 8.55 7.64
C CYS A 82 9.52 9.76 7.64
N VAL A 83 9.52 10.57 6.56
CA VAL A 83 10.24 11.85 6.51
C VAL A 83 9.63 12.86 7.48
N HIS A 84 8.31 13.03 7.48
CA HIS A 84 7.63 13.92 8.43
C HIS A 84 7.86 13.50 9.89
N TYR A 85 7.85 12.20 10.17
CA TYR A 85 8.12 11.65 11.50
C TYR A 85 9.55 11.95 11.98
N PHE A 86 10.52 11.88 11.06
CA PHE A 86 11.90 12.28 11.34
C PHE A 86 12.01 13.73 11.83
N PHE A 87 11.30 14.67 11.20
CA PHE A 87 11.35 16.08 11.59
C PHE A 87 10.56 16.43 12.85
N THR A 88 9.48 15.70 13.16
CA THR A 88 8.54 16.08 14.22
C THR A 88 8.75 15.35 15.55
N LYS A 89 9.34 14.16 15.52
CA LYS A 89 9.41 13.27 16.70
C LYS A 89 10.82 12.77 17.03
N LEU A 90 11.75 12.78 16.09
CA LEU A 90 13.10 12.25 16.28
C LEU A 90 14.11 13.38 16.54
N ASP A 91 14.58 13.51 17.77
CA ASP A 91 15.73 14.37 18.12
C ASP A 91 17.04 13.58 17.92
N ILE A 92 17.38 13.26 16.66
CA ILE A 92 18.63 12.58 16.31
C ILE A 92 19.67 13.64 15.93
N LYS A 93 20.65 13.89 16.80
CA LYS A 93 21.71 14.90 16.60
C LYS A 93 22.95 14.39 15.83
N GLY A 94 22.95 13.16 15.33
CA GLY A 94 24.10 12.55 14.65
C GLY A 94 23.86 12.30 13.15
N GLY A 95 24.74 12.83 12.29
CA GLY A 95 24.63 12.68 10.82
C GLY A 95 24.68 11.22 10.34
N ILE A 96 25.46 10.36 11.00
CA ILE A 96 25.55 8.93 10.68
C ILE A 96 24.22 8.21 11.00
N SER A 97 23.61 8.54 12.14
CA SER A 97 22.33 7.97 12.55
C SER A 97 21.18 8.38 11.62
N THR A 98 21.21 9.62 11.11
CA THR A 98 20.28 10.10 10.08
C THR A 98 20.43 9.31 8.78
N PHE A 99 21.66 9.11 8.31
CA PHE A 99 21.92 8.33 7.08
C PHE A 99 21.41 6.88 7.22
N LEU A 100 21.69 6.23 8.36
CA LEU A 100 21.19 4.89 8.64
C LEU A 100 19.66 4.82 8.68
N TYR A 101 18.99 5.78 9.35
CA TYR A 101 17.53 5.83 9.40
C TYR A 101 16.91 5.92 8.00
N PHE A 102 17.41 6.83 7.16
CA PHE A 102 16.92 6.97 5.79
C PHE A 102 17.21 5.73 4.94
N GLY A 103 18.39 5.12 5.10
CA GLY A 103 18.75 3.87 4.41
C GLY A 103 17.79 2.72 4.74
N TYR A 104 17.54 2.47 6.03
CA TYR A 104 16.60 1.43 6.47
C TYR A 104 15.17 1.73 6.04
N THR A 105 14.74 2.99 6.17
CA THR A 105 13.40 3.42 5.74
C THR A 105 13.21 3.21 4.24
N PHE A 106 14.21 3.56 3.43
CA PHE A 106 14.15 3.37 1.98
C PHE A 106 14.04 1.89 1.60
N MET A 107 14.88 1.03 2.20
CA MET A 107 14.79 -0.42 1.98
C MET A 107 13.42 -0.98 2.37
N PHE A 108 12.90 -0.57 3.54
CA PHE A 108 11.60 -1.00 4.02
C PHE A 108 10.45 -0.56 3.10
N VAL A 109 10.42 0.71 2.71
CA VAL A 109 9.43 1.26 1.77
C VAL A 109 9.49 0.54 0.43
N PHE A 110 10.70 0.27 -0.09
CA PHE A 110 10.86 -0.42 -1.37
C PHE A 110 10.33 -1.85 -1.32
N LEU A 111 10.60 -2.59 -0.24
CA LEU A 111 10.00 -3.91 -0.03
C LEU A 111 8.48 -3.84 0.09
N PHE A 112 7.97 -2.85 0.81
CA PHE A 112 6.52 -2.65 0.96
C PHE A 112 5.86 -2.33 -0.40
N PHE A 113 6.49 -1.49 -1.22
CA PHE A 113 6.06 -1.17 -2.58
C PHE A 113 5.95 -2.42 -3.46
N LEU A 114 6.96 -3.29 -3.44
CA LEU A 114 6.95 -4.54 -4.20
C LEU A 114 5.86 -5.50 -3.68
N LEU A 115 5.70 -5.60 -2.36
CA LEU A 115 4.71 -6.48 -1.74
C LEU A 115 3.28 -6.04 -2.05
N THR A 116 2.93 -4.76 -1.83
CA THR A 116 1.58 -4.27 -2.12
C THR A 116 1.31 -4.24 -3.62
N GLY A 117 2.31 -3.87 -4.43
CA GLY A 117 2.25 -3.90 -5.89
C GLY A 117 1.96 -5.28 -6.46
N THR A 118 2.66 -6.31 -5.99
CA THR A 118 2.46 -7.70 -6.46
C THR A 118 1.10 -8.26 -6.04
N ILE A 119 0.63 -7.97 -4.83
CA ILE A 119 -0.68 -8.41 -4.34
C ILE A 119 -1.81 -7.76 -5.17
N GLY A 120 -1.73 -6.46 -5.43
CA GLY A 120 -2.70 -5.77 -6.28
C GLY A 120 -2.70 -6.28 -7.71
N PHE A 121 -1.52 -6.55 -8.28
CA PHE A 121 -1.40 -7.14 -9.61
C PHE A 121 -2.02 -8.53 -9.69
N MET A 122 -1.72 -9.41 -8.73
CA MET A 122 -2.27 -10.77 -8.69
C MET A 122 -3.80 -10.77 -8.52
N ALA A 123 -4.32 -9.89 -7.68
CA ALA A 123 -5.76 -9.70 -7.48
C ALA A 123 -6.46 -9.28 -8.78
N CYS A 124 -5.92 -8.26 -9.48
CA CYS A 124 -6.41 -7.84 -10.79
C CYS A 124 -6.32 -8.95 -11.84
N PHE A 125 -5.20 -9.68 -11.90
CA PHE A 125 -5.01 -10.77 -12.86
C PHE A 125 -6.06 -11.88 -12.68
N TRP A 126 -6.34 -12.28 -11.44
CA TRP A 126 -7.35 -13.28 -11.13
C TRP A 126 -8.76 -12.79 -11.48
N PHE A 127 -9.07 -11.54 -11.14
CA PHE A 127 -10.35 -10.90 -11.46
C PHE A 127 -10.61 -10.84 -12.98
N VAL A 128 -9.63 -10.36 -13.76
CA VAL A 128 -9.74 -10.26 -15.22
C VAL A 128 -9.96 -11.64 -15.85
N ARG A 129 -9.20 -12.67 -15.43
CA ARG A 129 -9.41 -14.05 -15.90
C ARG A 129 -10.81 -14.57 -15.57
N LYS A 130 -11.35 -14.21 -14.40
CA LYS A 130 -12.71 -14.60 -14.03
C LYS A 130 -13.76 -13.95 -14.92
N ILE A 131 -13.67 -12.64 -15.17
CA ILE A 131 -14.58 -11.95 -16.08
C ILE A 131 -14.58 -12.59 -17.47
N TYR A 132 -13.39 -12.77 -18.08
CA TYR A 132 -13.29 -13.36 -19.41
C TYR A 132 -13.72 -14.82 -19.48
N SER A 133 -13.66 -15.58 -18.37
CA SER A 133 -14.18 -16.96 -18.34
C SER A 133 -15.70 -17.07 -18.25
N VAL A 134 -16.36 -16.03 -17.72
CA VAL A 134 -17.82 -16.01 -17.52
C VAL A 134 -18.55 -15.40 -18.72
N VAL A 135 -17.87 -14.54 -19.48
CA VAL A 135 -18.34 -14.11 -20.80
C VAL A 135 -18.29 -15.31 -21.75
N LYS A 136 -19.40 -16.07 -21.78
CA LYS A 136 -19.69 -16.97 -22.89
C LYS A 136 -19.91 -16.10 -24.11
N VAL A 137 -19.04 -16.27 -25.10
CA VAL A 137 -19.30 -15.83 -26.47
C VAL A 137 -20.36 -16.78 -27.02
N ASP A 138 -21.64 -16.42 -26.82
CA ASP A 138 -22.72 -16.83 -27.73
C ASP A 138 -22.75 -15.88 -28.93
#